data_AF-D7LC10-F1
#
_entry.id   AF-D7LC10-F1
#
_cell.length_a   1.000
_cell.length_b   1.000
_cell.length_c   1.000
_cell.angle_alpha   90.00
_cell.angle_beta   90.00
_cell.angle_gamma   90.00
#
_symmetry.space_group_name_H-M   'P 1'
#
loop_
_entity.id
_entity.type
_entity.pdbx_description
1 polymer ?
#
loop_
_entity_poly.entity_id
_entity_poly.type
_entity_poly.pdbx_seq_one_letter_code
_entity_poly.pdbx_strand_id
1 'polypeptide(L)'
;MATFDIVAIPQDASYVTFDALQLGRSNQQIVGRLLRFWEATNNKEDGELMGIVLLFLDEKNTVIHGFIPASLVDHNRYVLQESEIFNLSGFEVGRSTNLYKITDNPLAIRFLPSTNMTKIGNIGVTINQEKFMLQNSNLLQALANTNLALPDVVGQVMFVQGSNLHDGTSKERLVMRFKMDTSVIVYLQLWGEAASTFCSLISKKKTNKNVMVVTTINPKLFGGNSFNNKLIIYLIKYFTSY
;
A
#
# COMPACT_ATOMS: atom_id res chain seq x y z
N MET A 1 -17.08 6.04 22.51
CA MET A 1 -15.82 6.37 23.20
C MET A 1 -14.83 5.28 22.84
N ALA A 2 -13.73 5.62 22.18
CA ALA A 2 -12.65 4.67 21.95
C ALA A 2 -11.93 4.48 23.29
N THR A 3 -11.97 3.26 23.82
CA THR A 3 -11.16 2.88 24.98
C THR A 3 -9.72 2.82 24.52
N PHE A 4 -8.90 3.74 25.04
CA PHE A 4 -7.46 3.74 24.83
C PHE A 4 -6.85 2.81 25.87
N ASP A 5 -6.41 1.64 25.44
CA ASP A 5 -5.61 0.75 26.27
C ASP A 5 -4.19 1.32 26.37
N ILE A 6 -3.95 2.06 27.45
CA ILE A 6 -2.63 2.59 27.80
C ILE A 6 -2.01 1.64 28.82
N VAL A 7 -0.91 0.98 28.48
CA VAL A 7 -0.04 0.29 29.45
C VAL A 7 1.42 0.52 29.08
N ALA A 8 2.28 0.62 30.11
CA ALA A 8 3.67 1.05 30.04
C ALA A 8 4.65 -0.02 29.49
N ILE A 9 5.76 0.44 28.91
CA ILE A 9 6.89 -0.37 28.40
C ILE A 9 7.94 -0.57 29.51
N PRO A 10 8.62 -1.73 29.59
CA PRO A 10 9.93 -1.83 30.20
C PRO A 10 10.97 -1.01 29.41
N GLN A 11 11.90 -0.36 30.11
CA GLN A 11 12.79 0.71 29.63
C GLN A 11 13.84 0.33 28.55
N ASP A 12 13.79 -0.87 27.95
CA ASP A 12 14.92 -1.49 27.23
C ASP A 12 14.68 -1.92 25.76
N ALA A 13 13.73 -1.34 25.03
CA ALA A 13 13.65 -1.58 23.58
C ALA A 13 14.55 -0.59 22.81
N SER A 14 15.81 -0.96 22.52
CA SER A 14 16.74 -0.17 21.70
C SER A 14 16.42 -0.28 20.20
N TYR A 15 15.32 0.34 19.76
CA TYR A 15 14.98 0.43 18.35
C TYR A 15 15.14 1.87 17.84
N VAL A 16 15.24 2.04 16.52
CA VAL A 16 15.34 3.35 15.87
C VAL A 16 14.10 3.62 15.02
N THR A 17 13.77 4.90 14.86
CA THR A 17 12.76 5.36 13.91
C THR A 17 13.26 5.22 12.47
N PHE A 18 12.36 5.18 11.50
CA PHE A 18 12.72 5.01 10.10
C PHE A 18 13.58 6.17 9.56
N ASP A 19 13.37 7.40 10.04
CA ASP A 19 14.19 8.56 9.66
C ASP A 19 15.62 8.53 10.23
N ALA A 20 15.88 7.65 11.21
CA ALA A 20 17.18 7.47 11.83
C ALA A 20 17.95 6.23 11.31
N LEU A 21 17.39 5.54 10.30
CA LEU A 21 18.03 4.40 9.67
C LEU A 21 19.30 4.79 8.93
N GLN A 22 20.33 3.95 9.05
CA GLN A 22 21.60 4.12 8.36
C GLN A 22 21.73 3.08 7.25
N LEU A 23 22.34 3.47 6.13
CA LEU A 23 22.53 2.57 4.97
C LEU A 23 23.43 1.37 5.30
N GLY A 24 23.16 0.25 4.65
CA GLY A 24 23.95 -0.98 4.74
C GLY A 24 23.28 -2.06 5.59
N ARG A 25 24.05 -3.11 5.90
CA ARG A 25 23.58 -4.17 6.81
C ARG A 25 23.39 -3.60 8.20
N SER A 26 22.19 -3.77 8.73
CA SER A 26 21.77 -3.13 9.96
C SER A 26 21.81 -4.09 11.13
N ASN A 27 22.50 -3.68 12.19
CA ASN A 27 22.35 -4.25 13.53
C ASN A 27 21.25 -3.51 14.33
N GLN A 28 20.61 -2.50 13.72
CA GLN A 28 19.55 -1.71 14.34
C GLN A 28 18.26 -2.54 14.38
N GLN A 29 17.48 -2.37 15.44
CA GLN A 29 16.11 -2.85 15.49
C GLN A 29 15.17 -1.71 15.08
N ILE A 30 14.05 -2.06 14.45
CA ILE A 30 12.98 -1.11 14.17
C ILE A 30 11.66 -1.68 14.64
N VAL A 31 10.75 -0.79 14.98
CA VAL A 31 9.37 -1.14 15.29
C VAL A 31 8.46 -0.41 14.32
N GLY A 32 7.52 -1.15 13.73
CA GLY A 32 6.59 -0.57 12.77
C GLY A 32 5.31 -1.37 12.63
N ARG A 33 4.21 -0.67 12.35
CA ARG A 33 2.95 -1.28 11.92
C ARG A 33 3.07 -1.68 10.45
N LEU A 34 2.79 -2.93 10.13
CA LEU A 34 2.66 -3.38 8.75
C LEU A 34 1.32 -2.87 8.19
N LEU A 35 1.35 -1.81 7.40
CA LEU A 35 0.15 -1.24 6.81
C LEU A 35 -0.41 -2.18 5.75
N ARG A 36 0.42 -2.59 4.79
CA ARG A 36 0.04 -3.39 3.62
C ARG A 36 1.21 -4.27 3.19
N PHE A 37 0.91 -5.38 2.52
CA PHE A 37 1.91 -6.16 1.81
C PHE A 37 1.35 -6.78 0.54
N TRP A 38 2.14 -7.00 -0.50
CA TRP A 38 1.63 -7.70 -1.68
C TRP A 38 2.74 -8.39 -2.45
N GLU A 39 2.34 -9.39 -3.24
CA GLU A 39 3.23 -10.04 -4.19
C GLU A 39 3.55 -9.09 -5.36
N ALA A 40 4.83 -9.03 -5.71
CA ALA A 40 5.36 -8.37 -6.89
C ALA A 40 5.79 -9.45 -7.88
N THR A 41 5.29 -9.36 -9.10
CA THR A 41 5.56 -10.31 -10.18
C THR A 41 6.21 -9.61 -11.36
N ASN A 42 7.05 -10.34 -12.10
CA ASN A 42 7.67 -9.85 -13.32
C ASN A 42 6.68 -9.96 -14.49
N ASN A 43 6.14 -8.83 -14.94
CA ASN A 43 5.18 -8.79 -16.05
C ASN A 43 5.80 -9.16 -17.42
N LYS A 44 7.13 -9.34 -17.53
CA LYS A 44 7.82 -9.71 -18.78
C LYS A 44 8.17 -11.20 -18.88
N GLU A 45 8.25 -11.90 -17.75
CA GLU A 45 8.70 -13.29 -17.64
C GLU A 45 7.57 -14.13 -17.03
N ASP A 46 6.47 -14.27 -17.78
CA ASP A 46 5.30 -15.09 -17.43
C ASP A 46 4.69 -14.88 -16.03
N GLY A 47 4.94 -13.72 -15.41
CA GLY A 47 4.43 -13.40 -14.08
C GLY A 47 5.22 -14.05 -12.93
N GLU A 48 6.50 -14.39 -13.14
CA GLU A 48 7.36 -14.93 -12.08
C GLU A 48 7.32 -14.07 -10.81
N LEU A 49 7.16 -14.71 -9.65
CA LEU A 49 7.19 -14.04 -8.36
C LEU A 49 8.58 -13.44 -8.10
N MET A 50 8.67 -12.12 -8.01
CA MET A 50 9.89 -11.42 -7.62
C MET A 50 10.06 -11.40 -6.10
N GLY A 51 8.94 -11.34 -5.37
CA GLY A 51 8.93 -11.24 -3.92
C GLY A 51 7.68 -10.56 -3.37
N ILE A 52 7.75 -10.12 -2.11
CA ILE A 52 6.69 -9.41 -1.42
C ILE A 52 7.16 -8.00 -1.07
N VAL A 53 6.40 -7.00 -1.50
CA VAL A 53 6.56 -5.62 -1.07
C VAL A 53 5.83 -5.43 0.26
N LEU A 54 6.46 -4.76 1.20
CA LEU A 54 5.91 -4.42 2.51
C LEU A 54 5.82 -2.90 2.65
N LEU A 55 4.82 -2.39 3.37
CA LEU A 55 4.70 -0.98 3.72
C LEU A 55 4.58 -0.85 5.24
N PHE A 56 5.57 -0.25 5.88
CA PHE A 56 5.61 -0.07 7.33
C PHE A 56 5.39 1.40 7.72
N LEU A 57 4.81 1.61 8.90
CA LEU A 57 4.63 2.91 9.55
C LEU A 57 5.22 2.88 10.96
N ASP A 58 6.06 3.85 11.30
CA ASP A 58 6.62 4.00 12.65
C ASP A 58 5.85 5.04 13.49
N GLU A 59 6.30 5.25 14.73
CA GLU A 59 5.72 6.19 15.66
C GLU A 59 5.93 7.67 15.30
N LYS A 60 6.87 7.98 14.40
CA LYS A 60 7.06 9.33 13.85
C LYS A 60 6.15 9.60 12.67
N ASN A 61 5.25 8.66 12.39
CA ASN A 61 4.36 8.69 11.25
C ASN A 61 5.16 8.64 9.94
N THR A 62 6.37 8.07 9.94
CA THR A 62 7.19 7.90 8.75
C THR A 62 6.86 6.56 8.10
N VAL A 63 6.70 6.56 6.77
CA VAL A 63 6.39 5.35 5.99
C VAL A 63 7.64 4.89 5.28
N ILE A 64 8.01 3.62 5.44
CA ILE A 64 9.11 3.01 4.68
C ILE A 64 8.60 1.76 3.98
N HIS A 65 9.08 1.52 2.77
CA HIS A 65 8.79 0.26 2.09
C HIS A 65 9.87 -0.78 2.40
N GLY A 66 9.46 -2.03 2.46
CA GLY A 66 10.32 -3.19 2.60
C GLY A 66 10.16 -4.15 1.43
N PHE A 67 11.11 -5.06 1.26
CA PHE A 67 11.03 -6.12 0.26
C PHE A 67 11.56 -7.45 0.78
N ILE A 68 10.74 -8.50 0.63
CA ILE A 68 11.10 -9.90 0.83
C ILE A 68 11.35 -10.51 -0.56
N PRO A 69 12.58 -10.90 -0.92
CA PRO A 69 12.84 -11.57 -2.19
C PRO A 69 12.15 -12.93 -2.26
N ALA A 70 11.81 -13.39 -3.48
CA ALA A 70 11.09 -14.65 -3.71
C ALA A 70 11.68 -15.84 -2.94
N SER A 71 13.01 -15.97 -2.90
CA SER A 71 13.71 -17.03 -2.17
C SER A 71 13.46 -17.08 -0.66
N LEU A 72 12.94 -16.00 -0.07
CA LEU A 72 12.63 -15.87 1.35
C LEU A 72 11.12 -15.84 1.64
N VAL A 73 10.26 -15.87 0.61
CA VAL A 73 8.81 -15.74 0.79
C VAL A 73 8.25 -16.87 1.64
N ASP A 74 8.55 -18.13 1.31
CA ASP A 74 8.00 -19.30 2.03
C ASP A 74 8.33 -19.27 3.53
N HIS A 75 9.49 -18.74 3.89
CA HIS A 75 9.97 -18.63 5.26
C HIS A 75 9.36 -17.47 6.05
N ASN A 76 8.79 -16.46 5.38
CA ASN A 76 8.33 -15.23 6.03
C ASN A 76 6.82 -15.01 5.88
N ARG A 77 6.18 -15.66 4.89
CA ARG A 77 4.79 -15.40 4.52
C ARG A 77 3.83 -15.56 5.69
N TYR A 78 4.03 -16.58 6.51
CA TYR A 78 3.15 -16.94 7.62
C TYR A 78 3.10 -15.89 8.73
N VAL A 79 4.14 -15.04 8.84
CA VAL A 79 4.23 -13.99 9.87
C VAL A 79 3.48 -12.73 9.45
N LEU A 80 3.30 -12.51 8.14
CA LEU A 80 2.76 -11.26 7.61
C LEU A 80 1.27 -11.12 7.92
N GLN A 81 0.93 -10.10 8.70
CA GLN A 81 -0.44 -9.74 9.02
C GLN A 81 -0.57 -8.21 8.98
N GLU A 82 -1.48 -7.70 8.14
CA GLU A 82 -1.75 -6.27 8.07
C GLU A 82 -2.31 -5.74 9.38
N SER A 83 -2.09 -4.45 9.63
CA SER A 83 -2.45 -3.74 10.86
C SER A 83 -1.72 -4.19 12.13
N GLU A 84 -0.90 -5.23 12.10
CA GLU A 84 -0.11 -5.66 13.27
C GLU A 84 1.21 -4.88 13.38
N ILE A 85 1.74 -4.81 14.60
CA ILE A 85 3.02 -4.18 14.91
C ILE A 85 4.10 -5.25 15.00
N PHE A 86 5.24 -5.00 14.39
CA PHE A 86 6.38 -5.91 14.37
C PHE A 86 7.66 -5.23 14.84
N ASN A 87 8.50 -6.01 15.54
CA ASN A 87 9.92 -5.72 15.66
C ASN A 87 10.64 -6.40 14.49
N LEU A 88 11.46 -5.65 13.76
CA LEU A 88 12.35 -6.16 12.72
C LEU A 88 13.82 -5.98 13.12
N SER A 89 14.63 -7.01 12.84
CA SER A 89 16.09 -6.99 13.04
C SER A 89 16.80 -7.81 11.96
N GLY A 90 18.12 -7.61 11.79
CA GLY A 90 18.92 -8.40 10.85
C GLY A 90 18.60 -8.16 9.38
N PHE A 91 18.18 -6.95 9.03
CA PHE A 91 17.84 -6.51 7.67
C PHE A 91 18.95 -5.62 7.07
N GLU A 92 18.86 -5.35 5.76
CA GLU A 92 19.67 -4.33 5.10
C GLU A 92 18.84 -3.08 4.82
N VAL A 93 19.44 -1.91 4.99
CA VAL A 93 18.88 -0.62 4.56
C VAL A 93 19.52 -0.25 3.23
N GLY A 94 18.72 -0.24 2.17
CA GLY A 94 19.11 0.21 0.84
C GLY A 94 18.52 1.57 0.50
N ARG A 95 18.98 2.14 -0.63
CA ARG A 95 18.27 3.26 -1.26
C ARG A 95 17.06 2.73 -2.01
N SER A 96 15.96 3.47 -1.93
CA SER A 96 14.75 3.23 -2.72
C SER A 96 15.03 3.38 -4.21
N THR A 97 14.36 2.57 -5.03
CA THR A 97 14.38 2.76 -6.49
C THR A 97 13.64 4.04 -6.87
N ASN A 98 14.04 4.66 -7.99
CA ASN A 98 13.34 5.82 -8.53
C ASN A 98 12.13 5.47 -9.41
N LEU A 99 11.83 4.18 -9.54
CA LEU A 99 10.68 3.66 -10.26
C LEU A 99 9.70 3.04 -9.26
N TYR A 100 8.41 3.23 -9.53
CA TYR A 100 7.29 2.71 -8.76
C TYR A 100 7.36 3.03 -7.26
N LYS A 101 7.85 4.23 -6.90
CA LYS A 101 7.93 4.66 -5.50
C LYS A 101 6.55 4.69 -4.86
N ILE A 102 6.40 4.01 -3.73
CA ILE A 102 5.16 4.02 -2.94
C ILE A 102 5.24 5.01 -1.79
N THR A 103 6.45 5.36 -1.34
CA THR A 103 6.71 6.32 -0.26
C THR A 103 7.79 7.31 -0.68
N ASP A 104 7.76 8.49 -0.07
CA ASP A 104 8.78 9.54 -0.23
C ASP A 104 10.06 9.25 0.58
N ASN A 105 10.04 8.25 1.46
CA ASN A 105 11.24 7.85 2.20
C ASN A 105 12.33 7.39 1.20
N PRO A 106 13.55 7.96 1.26
CA PRO A 106 14.64 7.64 0.33
C PRO A 106 15.29 6.27 0.60
N LEU A 107 14.93 5.63 1.71
CA LEU A 107 15.44 4.34 2.15
C LEU A 107 14.40 3.24 1.97
N ALA A 108 14.90 2.00 1.89
CA ALA A 108 14.10 0.81 1.79
C ALA A 108 14.69 -0.29 2.67
N ILE A 109 13.83 -1.09 3.29
CA ILE A 109 14.24 -2.28 4.04
C ILE A 109 14.34 -3.47 3.09
N ARG A 110 15.43 -4.22 3.15
CA ARG A 110 15.63 -5.44 2.38
C ARG A 110 15.80 -6.60 3.33
N PHE A 111 14.95 -7.61 3.17
CA PHE A 111 15.05 -8.83 3.96
C PHE A 111 16.24 -9.66 3.47
N LEU A 112 16.98 -10.15 4.45
CA LEU A 112 18.08 -11.08 4.31
C LEU A 112 17.66 -12.43 4.91
N PRO A 113 18.39 -13.52 4.64
CA PRO A 113 18.14 -14.80 5.31
C PRO A 113 18.21 -14.71 6.84
N SER A 114 18.93 -13.72 7.38
CA SER A 114 19.05 -13.43 8.81
C SER A 114 17.97 -12.50 9.36
N THR A 115 17.07 -11.97 8.52
CA THR A 115 16.06 -11.03 8.98
C THR A 115 15.03 -11.74 9.84
N ASN A 116 14.82 -11.21 11.04
CA ASN A 116 13.80 -11.68 11.96
C ASN A 116 12.70 -10.62 12.07
N MET A 117 11.45 -11.06 11.96
CA MET A 117 10.25 -10.25 12.08
C MET A 117 9.35 -10.91 13.12
N THR A 118 9.14 -10.25 14.25
CA THR A 118 8.31 -10.79 15.33
C THR A 118 7.15 -9.87 15.59
N LYS A 119 5.94 -10.44 15.62
CA LYS A 119 4.75 -9.73 16.05
C LYS A 119 4.93 -9.36 17.52
N ILE A 120 4.74 -8.09 17.84
CA ILE A 120 4.82 -7.60 19.22
C ILE A 120 3.49 -7.00 19.63
N GLY A 121 3.07 -7.34 20.84
CA GLY A 121 1.98 -6.66 21.51
C GLY A 121 2.49 -5.41 22.22
N ASN A 122 1.62 -4.40 22.33
CA ASN A 122 1.73 -3.27 23.25
C ASN A 122 3.15 -2.71 23.50
N ILE A 123 3.54 -1.78 22.64
CA ILE A 123 4.83 -1.08 22.72
C ILE A 123 4.77 0.23 23.50
N GLY A 124 3.69 0.55 24.23
CA GLY A 124 3.49 1.83 24.94
C GLY A 124 3.58 3.11 24.10
N VAL A 125 3.85 2.98 22.80
CA VAL A 125 3.91 4.04 21.80
C VAL A 125 2.76 3.86 20.83
N THR A 126 2.06 4.96 20.55
CA THR A 126 0.94 4.93 19.60
C THR A 126 1.47 5.09 18.19
N ILE A 127 1.44 4.00 17.41
CA ILE A 127 1.61 4.03 15.96
C ILE A 127 0.22 4.13 15.31
N ASN A 128 0.03 5.12 14.44
CA ASN A 128 -1.22 5.30 13.69
C ASN A 128 -1.64 4.01 12.97
N GLN A 129 -2.94 3.81 12.80
CA GLN A 129 -3.48 2.61 12.15
C GLN A 129 -3.30 2.64 10.63
N GLU A 130 -3.39 3.83 10.04
CA GLU A 130 -3.35 4.04 8.61
C GLU A 130 -2.55 5.31 8.31
N LYS A 131 -1.90 5.34 7.15
CA LYS A 131 -1.33 6.54 6.55
C LYS A 131 -1.46 6.47 5.05
N PHE A 132 -1.97 7.56 4.47
CA PHE A 132 -2.15 7.72 3.03
C PHE A 132 -1.29 8.86 2.51
N MET A 133 -0.66 8.66 1.36
CA MET A 133 0.13 9.64 0.62
C MET A 133 -0.72 10.20 -0.51
N LEU A 134 -1.81 10.89 -0.12
CA LEU A 134 -2.83 11.40 -1.02
C LEU A 134 -2.25 12.44 -1.98
N GLN A 135 -2.58 12.30 -3.26
CA GLN A 135 -2.19 13.23 -4.31
C GLN A 135 -3.39 13.77 -5.08
N ASN A 136 -3.26 15.01 -5.53
CA ASN A 136 -4.28 15.68 -6.34
C ASN A 136 -4.18 15.29 -7.82
N SER A 137 -5.18 15.70 -8.61
CA SER A 137 -5.25 15.43 -10.04
C SER A 137 -4.06 15.94 -10.85
N ASN A 138 -3.50 17.09 -10.47
CA ASN A 138 -2.37 17.70 -11.19
C ASN A 138 -1.13 16.82 -11.08
N LEU A 139 -0.83 16.31 -9.88
CA LEU A 139 0.30 15.40 -9.70
C LEU A 139 0.04 14.05 -10.37
N LEU A 140 -1.18 13.52 -10.33
CA LEU A 140 -1.52 12.29 -11.05
C LEU A 140 -1.27 12.42 -12.56
N GLN A 141 -1.62 13.57 -13.14
CA GLN A 141 -1.37 13.84 -14.55
C GLN A 141 0.14 13.91 -14.84
N ALA A 142 0.92 14.56 -13.98
CA ALA A 142 2.37 14.64 -14.12
C ALA A 142 3.06 13.27 -13.99
N LEU A 143 2.52 12.38 -13.17
CA LEU A 143 3.03 11.02 -12.96
C LEU A 143 2.57 10.03 -14.04
N ALA A 144 1.55 10.38 -14.83
CA ALA A 144 0.93 9.44 -15.74
C ALA A 144 1.91 8.92 -16.80
N ASN A 145 1.91 7.61 -17.02
CA ASN A 145 2.82 6.90 -17.93
C ASN A 145 4.33 6.99 -17.59
N THR A 146 4.73 7.69 -16.52
CA THR A 146 6.15 7.84 -16.13
C THR A 146 6.70 6.64 -15.34
N ASN A 147 5.82 5.89 -14.67
CA ASN A 147 6.17 4.81 -13.73
C ASN A 147 7.07 5.27 -12.56
N LEU A 148 7.15 6.57 -12.26
CA LEU A 148 8.03 7.10 -11.21
C LEU A 148 7.50 6.80 -9.79
N ALA A 149 6.21 6.99 -9.58
CA ALA A 149 5.56 6.82 -8.28
C ALA A 149 4.18 6.18 -8.41
N LEU A 150 3.73 5.59 -7.31
CA LEU A 150 2.45 4.93 -7.13
C LEU A 150 1.63 5.67 -6.05
N PRO A 151 1.01 6.82 -6.39
CA PRO A 151 0.35 7.68 -5.41
C PRO A 151 -0.96 7.09 -4.87
N ASP A 152 -1.43 7.67 -3.76
CA ASP A 152 -2.77 7.43 -3.24
C ASP A 152 -3.73 8.54 -3.67
N VAL A 153 -5.02 8.24 -3.79
CA VAL A 153 -6.05 9.23 -4.13
C VAL A 153 -7.30 9.00 -3.31
N VAL A 154 -8.09 10.05 -3.16
CA VAL A 154 -9.42 10.01 -2.54
C VAL A 154 -10.42 10.63 -3.49
N GLY A 155 -11.65 10.12 -3.47
CA GLY A 155 -12.70 10.60 -4.34
C GLY A 155 -13.99 9.81 -4.22
N GLN A 156 -14.98 10.28 -4.96
CA GLN A 156 -16.33 9.75 -4.97
C GLN A 156 -16.51 8.74 -6.12
N VAL A 157 -16.91 7.51 -5.79
CA VAL A 157 -17.44 6.53 -6.74
C VAL A 157 -18.78 7.04 -7.27
N MET A 158 -18.81 7.37 -8.56
CA MET A 158 -20.00 7.90 -9.25
C MET A 158 -20.77 6.80 -9.96
N PHE A 159 -20.04 5.85 -10.55
CA PHE A 159 -20.61 4.77 -11.33
C PHE A 159 -19.62 3.61 -11.39
N VAL A 160 -20.14 2.38 -11.36
CA VAL A 160 -19.35 1.15 -11.50
C VAL A 160 -19.90 0.36 -12.67
N GLN A 161 -19.01 -0.05 -13.57
CA GLN A 161 -19.30 -0.95 -14.67
C GLN A 161 -18.48 -2.23 -14.52
N GLY A 162 -19.13 -3.37 -14.65
CA GLY A 162 -18.48 -4.67 -14.65
C GLY A 162 -19.52 -5.78 -14.74
N SER A 163 -19.08 -6.97 -15.14
CA SER A 163 -19.89 -8.18 -15.02
C SER A 163 -19.90 -8.66 -13.57
N ASN A 164 -20.92 -9.42 -13.17
CA ASN A 164 -20.93 -10.15 -11.90
C ASN A 164 -20.68 -9.27 -10.64
N LEU A 165 -21.15 -8.02 -10.64
CA LEU A 165 -20.95 -7.05 -9.54
C LEU A 165 -21.51 -7.50 -8.17
N HIS A 166 -22.46 -8.44 -8.19
CA HIS A 166 -23.08 -8.99 -6.99
C HIS A 166 -22.48 -10.34 -6.57
N ASP A 167 -21.52 -10.87 -7.34
CA ASP A 167 -20.72 -12.02 -6.96
C ASP A 167 -19.45 -11.54 -6.22
N GLY A 168 -19.45 -11.72 -4.90
CA GLY A 168 -18.32 -11.34 -4.04
C GLY A 168 -17.04 -12.17 -4.22
N THR A 169 -17.03 -13.12 -5.15
CA THR A 169 -15.85 -13.91 -5.54
C THR A 169 -15.31 -13.53 -6.93
N SER A 170 -16.04 -12.71 -7.68
CA SER A 170 -15.68 -12.30 -9.03
C SER A 170 -14.37 -11.51 -9.04
N LYS A 171 -13.39 -11.99 -9.81
CA LYS A 171 -12.11 -11.32 -10.06
C LYS A 171 -12.08 -10.54 -11.37
N GLU A 172 -13.24 -10.44 -12.03
CA GLU A 172 -13.37 -9.79 -13.33
C GLU A 172 -13.08 -8.30 -13.24
N ARG A 173 -12.69 -7.73 -14.39
CA ARG A 173 -12.32 -6.32 -14.46
C ARG A 173 -13.53 -5.42 -14.21
N LEU A 174 -13.39 -4.50 -13.27
CA LEU A 174 -14.35 -3.43 -13.01
C LEU A 174 -13.78 -2.09 -13.47
N VAL A 175 -14.64 -1.25 -14.03
CA VAL A 175 -14.32 0.13 -14.41
C VAL A 175 -15.19 1.06 -13.59
N MET A 176 -14.58 1.97 -12.84
CA MET A 176 -15.29 2.93 -11.99
C MET A 176 -15.06 4.35 -12.44
N ARG A 177 -16.14 5.11 -12.56
CA ARG A 177 -16.09 6.57 -12.70
C ARG A 177 -15.87 7.16 -11.31
N PHE A 178 -14.75 7.84 -11.12
CA PHE A 178 -14.30 8.32 -9.82
C PHE A 178 -14.06 9.82 -9.86
N LYS A 179 -14.80 10.57 -9.04
CA LYS A 179 -14.73 12.03 -8.98
C LYS A 179 -13.80 12.46 -7.86
N MET A 180 -12.71 13.13 -8.21
CA MET A 180 -11.77 13.72 -7.25
C MET A 180 -12.21 15.14 -6.83
N ASP A 181 -11.42 15.77 -5.96
CA ASP A 181 -11.63 17.08 -5.31
C ASP A 181 -12.00 18.25 -6.24
N THR A 182 -11.50 18.27 -7.47
CA THR A 182 -11.55 19.42 -8.40
C THR A 182 -12.56 19.26 -9.54
N SER A 183 -13.59 18.42 -9.37
CA SER A 183 -14.49 17.98 -10.44
C SER A 183 -13.81 17.15 -11.55
N VAL A 184 -12.54 16.80 -11.35
CA VAL A 184 -11.83 15.88 -12.24
C VAL A 184 -12.41 14.49 -12.07
N ILE A 185 -12.76 13.90 -13.22
CA ILE A 185 -13.28 12.55 -13.29
C ILE A 185 -12.22 11.66 -13.90
N VAL A 186 -11.87 10.63 -13.14
CA VAL A 186 -10.91 9.61 -13.54
C VAL A 186 -11.64 8.28 -13.65
N TYR A 187 -11.06 7.34 -14.40
CA TYR A 187 -11.56 5.98 -14.49
C TYR A 187 -10.62 5.05 -13.73
N LEU A 188 -11.09 4.46 -12.63
CA LEU A 188 -10.34 3.43 -11.92
C LEU A 188 -10.61 2.08 -12.57
N GLN A 189 -9.57 1.26 -12.75
CA GLN A 189 -9.74 -0.13 -13.14
C GLN A 189 -9.32 -1.06 -11.99
N LEU A 190 -10.25 -1.91 -11.56
CA LEU A 190 -10.01 -2.99 -10.61
C LEU A 190 -9.97 -4.32 -11.35
N TRP A 191 -9.15 -5.25 -10.87
CA TRP A 191 -9.16 -6.65 -11.28
C TRP A 191 -8.60 -7.52 -10.16
N GLY A 192 -8.75 -8.84 -10.28
CA GLY A 192 -8.18 -9.77 -9.31
C GLY A 192 -8.80 -9.59 -7.92
N GLU A 193 -7.96 -9.67 -6.88
CA GLU A 193 -8.41 -9.57 -5.48
C GLU A 193 -9.06 -8.23 -5.15
N ALA A 194 -8.64 -7.14 -5.77
CA ALA A 194 -9.23 -5.83 -5.52
C ALA A 194 -10.65 -5.73 -6.09
N ALA A 195 -10.91 -6.34 -7.26
CA ALA A 195 -12.26 -6.44 -7.82
C ALA A 195 -13.16 -7.33 -6.94
N SER A 196 -12.65 -8.50 -6.55
CA SER A 196 -13.37 -9.44 -5.66
C SER A 196 -13.74 -8.78 -4.32
N THR A 197 -12.78 -8.10 -3.69
CA THR A 197 -13.00 -7.35 -2.45
C THR A 197 -14.09 -6.28 -2.61
N PHE A 198 -14.07 -5.56 -3.73
CA PHE A 198 -15.07 -4.54 -4.05
C PHE A 198 -16.48 -5.14 -4.27
N CYS A 199 -16.60 -6.18 -5.08
CA CYS A 199 -17.86 -6.91 -5.27
C CYS A 199 -18.39 -7.51 -3.95
N SER A 200 -17.50 -8.00 -3.08
CA SER A 200 -17.87 -8.52 -1.75
C SER A 200 -18.47 -7.42 -0.86
N LEU A 201 -17.96 -6.20 -0.94
CA LEU A 201 -18.49 -5.06 -0.18
C LEU A 201 -19.83 -4.58 -0.72
N ILE A 202 -20.01 -4.53 -2.04
CA ILE A 202 -21.29 -4.22 -2.69
C ILE A 202 -22.36 -5.25 -2.35
N SER A 203 -22.06 -6.55 -2.52
CA SER A 203 -23.02 -7.64 -2.28
C SER A 203 -23.52 -7.66 -0.83
N LYS A 204 -22.65 -7.33 0.13
CA LYS A 204 -22.99 -7.20 1.56
C LYS A 204 -23.76 -5.93 1.91
N LYS A 205 -24.08 -5.05 0.94
CA LYS A 205 -24.70 -3.72 1.15
C LYS A 205 -23.99 -2.87 2.22
N LYS A 206 -22.70 -3.12 2.46
CA LYS A 206 -21.89 -2.39 3.47
C LYS A 206 -21.46 -1.01 2.97
N THR A 207 -21.75 -0.68 1.72
CA THR A 207 -21.35 0.56 1.05
C THR A 207 -22.59 1.29 0.55
N ASN A 208 -23.18 2.11 1.42
CA ASN A 208 -23.96 3.29 1.00
C ASN A 208 -23.07 4.53 0.84
N LYS A 209 -21.74 4.33 0.98
CA LYS A 209 -20.75 5.39 1.07
C LYS A 209 -20.09 5.51 -0.28
N ASN A 210 -20.21 6.70 -0.86
CA ASN A 210 -19.69 6.95 -2.20
C ASN A 210 -18.23 7.36 -2.19
N VAL A 211 -17.54 7.48 -1.05
CA VAL A 211 -16.14 7.93 -0.99
C VAL A 211 -15.21 6.74 -0.76
N MET A 212 -14.11 6.68 -1.51
CA MET A 212 -13.10 5.63 -1.40
C MET A 212 -11.71 6.25 -1.40
N VAL A 213 -10.83 5.73 -0.55
CA VAL A 213 -9.38 5.96 -0.65
C VAL A 213 -8.78 4.81 -1.41
N VAL A 214 -8.00 5.11 -2.42
CA VAL A 214 -7.36 4.15 -3.31
C VAL A 214 -5.85 4.34 -3.21
N THR A 215 -5.13 3.27 -2.91
CA THR A 215 -3.69 3.36 -2.67
C THR A 215 -2.86 2.73 -3.79
N THR A 216 -1.60 3.16 -3.92
CA THR A 216 -0.57 2.55 -4.79
C THR A 216 -0.92 2.52 -6.29
N ILE A 217 -1.51 3.61 -6.79
CA ILE A 217 -2.04 3.71 -8.15
C ILE A 217 -0.93 3.86 -9.18
N ASN A 218 -1.01 3.17 -10.31
CA ASN A 218 -0.24 3.51 -11.50
C ASN A 218 -1.07 4.41 -12.44
N PRO A 219 -0.84 5.74 -12.46
CA PRO A 219 -1.60 6.64 -13.33
C PRO A 219 -1.20 6.43 -14.80
N LYS A 220 -2.21 6.39 -15.68
CA LYS A 220 -2.03 6.30 -17.13
C LYS A 220 -2.94 7.28 -17.88
N LEU A 221 -2.43 7.83 -18.97
CA LEU A 221 -3.21 8.64 -19.91
C LEU A 221 -3.61 7.79 -21.11
N PHE A 222 -4.90 7.78 -21.45
CA PHE A 222 -5.45 7.11 -22.62
C PHE A 222 -6.30 8.08 -23.46
N GLY A 223 -6.03 8.14 -24.77
CA GLY A 223 -6.64 9.10 -25.71
C GLY A 223 -5.82 10.40 -25.81
N GLY A 224 -5.43 10.79 -27.02
CA GLY A 224 -4.45 11.88 -27.25
C GLY A 224 -4.98 13.32 -27.13
N ASN A 225 -4.04 14.24 -26.86
CA ASN A 225 -3.95 15.70 -27.09
C ASN A 225 -5.21 16.59 -27.15
N SER A 226 -6.28 16.27 -26.45
CA SER A 226 -7.39 17.20 -26.27
C SER A 226 -7.84 17.18 -24.81
N PHE A 227 -8.25 18.34 -24.28
CA PHE A 227 -8.54 18.65 -22.88
C PHE A 227 -9.61 17.75 -22.17
N ASN A 228 -9.97 16.61 -22.75
CA ASN A 228 -10.79 15.53 -22.20
C ASN A 228 -9.94 14.27 -21.91
N ASN A 229 -8.73 14.45 -21.37
CA ASN A 229 -7.86 13.35 -21.00
C ASN A 229 -8.54 12.47 -19.93
N LYS A 230 -8.96 11.26 -20.33
CA LYS A 230 -9.40 10.24 -19.39
C LYS A 230 -8.16 9.76 -18.64
N LEU A 231 -7.96 10.26 -17.43
CA LEU A 231 -7.00 9.68 -16.51
C LEU A 231 -7.55 8.29 -16.13
N ILE A 232 -6.89 7.25 -16.61
CA ILE A 232 -7.22 5.88 -16.26
C ILE A 232 -6.20 5.42 -15.23
N ILE A 233 -6.68 5.14 -14.04
CA ILE A 233 -5.89 4.67 -12.91
C ILE A 233 -5.86 3.14 -12.98
N TYR A 234 -4.67 2.59 -13.14
CA TYR A 234 -4.43 1.15 -13.09
C TYR A 234 -3.88 0.76 -11.72
N LEU A 235 -4.37 -0.38 -11.23
CA LEU A 235 -3.90 -1.13 -10.07
C LEU A 235 -4.22 -0.48 -8.73
N ILE A 236 -5.36 -0.88 -8.19
CA ILE A 236 -5.69 -0.73 -6.77
C ILE A 236 -5.29 -2.06 -6.13
N LYS A 237 -4.26 -2.09 -5.30
CA LYS A 237 -3.98 -3.29 -4.50
C LYS A 237 -4.83 -3.31 -3.22
N TYR A 238 -5.19 -2.14 -2.72
CA TYR A 238 -5.96 -1.97 -1.50
C TYR A 238 -6.86 -0.73 -1.58
N PHE A 239 -8.03 -0.81 -0.98
CA PHE A 239 -8.87 0.36 -0.69
C PHE A 239 -9.49 0.19 0.69
N THR A 240 -9.71 1.33 1.35
CA THR A 240 -10.44 1.38 2.62
C THR A 240 -11.70 2.21 2.40
N SER A 241 -12.87 1.61 2.64
CA SER A 241 -14.15 2.33 2.62
C SER A 241 -14.41 2.95 3.98
N TYR A 242 -14.48 4.29 4.04
CA TYR A 242 -14.87 5.04 5.24
C TYR A 242 -16.31 5.45 5.19
#